data_AF-A0A5C9C0I3-F1
#
_entry.id   AF-A0A5C9C0I3-F1
#
_cell.length_a   1.000
_cell.length_b   1.000
_cell.length_c   1.000
_cell.angle_alpha   90.00
_cell.angle_beta   90.00
_cell.angle_gamma   90.00
#
_symmetry.space_group_name_H-M   'P 1'
#
loop_
_entity.id
_entity.type
_entity.pdbx_description
1 polymer ?
#
loop_
_entity_poly.entity_id
_entity_poly.type
_entity_poly.pdbx_seq_one_letter_code
_entity_poly.pdbx_strand_id
1 'polypeptide(L)'
;MLNRTNRPPRPTLTGPIFLYALVDMFGLACVGIGASWFAAGKGAILADFPTSTVEAVACTAGGVAVMLWAVARILRELAKQSPQMQAKFDAYISANHPDKVRKAPENEQD
;
A
#
# COMPACT_ATOMS: atom_id res chain seq x y z
N MET A 1 -11.59 27.99 -19.93
CA MET A 1 -10.88 26.71 -20.05
C MET A 1 -10.55 26.22 -18.64
N LEU A 2 -11.27 25.22 -18.14
CA LEU A 2 -11.11 24.75 -16.75
C LEU A 2 -9.71 24.16 -16.57
N ASN A 3 -9.00 24.70 -15.58
CA ASN A 3 -7.64 24.39 -15.17
C ASN A 3 -7.45 22.86 -15.10
N ARG A 4 -6.75 22.27 -16.08
CA ARG A 4 -6.36 20.85 -16.02
C ARG A 4 -5.51 20.70 -14.79
N THR A 5 -6.08 20.06 -13.79
CA THR A 5 -5.48 19.86 -12.48
C THR A 5 -4.04 19.38 -12.68
N ASN A 6 -3.06 20.24 -12.31
CA ASN A 6 -1.63 19.97 -12.34
C ASN A 6 -1.26 18.94 -11.25
N ARG A 7 -1.93 17.79 -11.28
CA ARG A 7 -1.66 16.69 -10.36
C ARG A 7 -0.78 15.70 -11.10
N PRO A 8 0.29 15.22 -10.44
CA PRO A 8 1.05 14.12 -10.97
C PRO A 8 0.13 12.91 -11.18
N PRO A 9 0.39 12.09 -12.22
CA PRO A 9 -0.38 10.88 -12.48
C PRO A 9 -0.38 9.97 -11.25
N ARG A 10 -1.56 9.41 -10.93
CA ARG A 10 -1.73 8.47 -9.81
C ARG A 10 -1.85 7.03 -10.32
N PRO A 11 -1.38 6.03 -9.55
CA PRO A 11 -1.62 4.62 -9.84
C PRO A 11 -3.12 4.33 -9.99
N THR A 12 -3.47 3.42 -10.89
CA THR A 12 -4.87 3.03 -11.09
C THR A 12 -5.26 1.98 -10.06
N LEU A 13 -6.38 2.20 -9.39
CA LEU A 13 -6.89 1.25 -8.41
C LEU A 13 -7.44 0.03 -9.15
N THR A 14 -6.65 -1.05 -9.24
CA THR A 14 -7.11 -2.31 -9.86
C THR A 14 -7.91 -3.12 -8.84
N GLY A 15 -8.90 -3.88 -9.29
CA GLY A 15 -9.69 -4.78 -8.44
C GLY A 15 -8.86 -5.67 -7.49
N PRO A 16 -7.73 -6.27 -7.92
CA PRO A 16 -6.83 -7.01 -7.04
C PRO A 16 -6.21 -6.15 -5.93
N ILE A 17 -5.80 -4.91 -6.23
CA ILE A 17 -5.24 -3.98 -5.21
C ILE A 17 -6.30 -3.68 -4.15
N PHE A 18 -7.53 -3.44 -4.57
CA PHE A 18 -8.64 -3.22 -3.65
C PHE A 18 -8.89 -4.44 -2.74
N LEU A 19 -8.88 -5.65 -3.32
CA LEU A 19 -9.08 -6.88 -2.55
C LEU A 19 -7.95 -7.09 -1.53
N TYR A 20 -6.69 -6.90 -1.92
CA TYR A 20 -5.58 -7.02 -0.97
C TYR A 20 -5.63 -5.94 0.11
N ALA A 21 -6.11 -4.73 -0.20
CA ALA A 21 -6.33 -3.69 0.81
C ALA A 21 -7.42 -4.06 1.83
N LEU A 22 -8.47 -4.77 1.40
CA LEU A 22 -9.47 -5.32 2.33
C LEU A 22 -8.86 -6.40 3.23
N VAL A 23 -7.97 -7.24 2.68
CA VAL A 23 -7.25 -8.25 3.46
C VAL A 23 -6.29 -7.58 4.47
N ASP A 24 -5.65 -6.47 4.10
CA ASP A 24 -4.81 -5.68 5.01
C ASP A 24 -5.62 -5.05 6.15
N MET A 25 -6.81 -4.49 5.86
CA MET A 25 -7.74 -4.00 6.88
C MET A 25 -8.18 -5.11 7.85
N PHE A 26 -8.41 -6.32 7.34
CA PHE A 26 -8.66 -7.48 8.19
C PHE A 26 -7.45 -7.82 9.07
N GLY A 27 -6.25 -7.80 8.50
CA GLY A 27 -4.99 -7.99 9.25
C GLY A 27 -4.82 -6.97 10.37
N LEU A 28 -5.06 -5.69 10.10
CA LEU A 28 -5.03 -4.60 11.10
C LEU A 28 -6.09 -4.79 12.18
N ALA A 29 -7.30 -5.23 11.83
CA ALA A 29 -8.33 -5.54 12.83
C ALA A 29 -7.91 -6.71 13.74
N CYS A 30 -7.33 -7.78 13.18
CA CYS A 30 -6.79 -8.90 13.95
C CYS A 30 -5.64 -8.47 14.88
N VAL A 31 -4.71 -7.65 14.39
CA VAL A 31 -3.62 -7.10 15.22
C VAL A 31 -4.18 -6.20 16.31
N GLY A 32 -5.14 -5.32 16.00
CA GLY A 32 -5.76 -4.44 16.97
C GLY A 32 -6.45 -5.21 18.10
N ILE A 33 -7.24 -6.23 17.76
CA ILE A 33 -7.93 -7.08 18.73
C ILE A 33 -6.91 -7.88 19.56
N GLY A 34 -5.93 -8.51 18.92
CA GLY A 34 -4.90 -9.29 19.61
C GLY A 34 -4.00 -8.44 20.52
N ALA A 35 -3.53 -7.28 20.05
CA ALA A 35 -2.73 -6.34 20.82
C ALA A 35 -3.50 -5.73 21.99
N SER A 36 -4.80 -5.47 21.82
CA SER A 36 -5.64 -4.94 22.89
C SER A 36 -5.72 -5.88 24.10
N TRP A 37 -5.64 -7.19 23.86
CA TRP A 37 -5.57 -8.19 24.93
C TRP A 37 -4.28 -8.08 25.75
N PHE A 38 -3.15 -7.83 25.09
CA PHE A 38 -1.87 -7.62 25.77
C PHE A 38 -1.80 -6.28 26.52
N ALA A 39 -2.47 -5.25 26.03
CA ALA A 39 -2.45 -3.91 26.62
C ALA A 39 -3.45 -3.74 27.78
N ALA A 40 -4.64 -4.32 27.68
CA ALA A 40 -5.75 -4.09 28.61
C ALA A 40 -6.35 -5.36 29.25
N GLY A 41 -5.86 -6.55 28.89
CA GLY A 41 -6.35 -7.84 29.40
C GLY A 41 -7.51 -8.43 28.59
N LYS A 42 -8.08 -9.55 29.07
CA LYS A 42 -9.20 -10.26 28.42
C LYS A 42 -10.37 -9.32 28.12
N GLY A 43 -10.86 -9.34 26.87
CA GLY A 43 -12.13 -8.72 26.48
C GLY A 43 -12.10 -7.20 26.27
N ALA A 44 -10.93 -6.60 26.02
CA ALA A 44 -10.80 -5.14 25.90
C ALA A 44 -11.52 -4.50 24.70
N ILE A 45 -11.80 -5.24 23.62
CA ILE A 45 -12.44 -4.71 22.39
C ILE A 45 -13.66 -5.54 21.95
N LEU A 46 -13.65 -6.87 22.14
CA LEU A 46 -14.78 -7.78 21.89
C LEU A 46 -15.04 -8.58 23.17
N ALA A 47 -16.29 -8.61 23.65
CA ALA A 47 -16.68 -9.49 24.73
C ALA A 47 -16.39 -10.95 24.31
N ASP A 48 -15.61 -11.66 25.12
CA ASP A 48 -15.19 -13.06 24.91
C ASP A 48 -14.16 -13.36 23.80
N PHE A 49 -13.43 -12.37 23.25
CA PHE A 49 -12.34 -12.64 22.29
C PHE A 49 -11.20 -11.62 22.40
N PRO A 50 -9.93 -12.00 22.66
CA PRO A 50 -9.35 -13.33 22.92
C PRO A 50 -9.60 -13.92 24.33
N THR A 51 -9.92 -15.20 24.41
CA THR A 51 -10.17 -15.94 25.67
C THR A 51 -8.94 -16.65 26.24
N SER A 52 -7.87 -16.78 25.46
CA SER A 52 -6.60 -17.35 25.91
C SER A 52 -5.38 -16.62 25.35
N THR A 53 -4.23 -16.74 26.03
CA THR A 53 -2.95 -16.21 25.57
C THR A 53 -2.55 -16.76 24.19
N VAL A 54 -2.88 -18.03 23.93
CA VAL A 54 -2.59 -18.69 22.65
C VAL A 54 -3.40 -18.06 21.51
N GLU A 55 -4.68 -17.75 21.74
CA GLU A 55 -5.53 -17.05 20.77
C GLU A 55 -5.07 -15.61 20.51
N ALA A 56 -4.66 -14.89 21.57
CA ALA A 56 -4.13 -13.53 21.42
C ALA A 56 -2.84 -13.51 20.59
N VAL A 57 -1.91 -14.44 20.85
CA VAL A 57 -0.68 -14.60 20.04
C VAL A 57 -1.01 -15.01 18.61
N ALA A 58 -1.89 -15.99 18.40
CA ALA A 58 -2.27 -16.46 17.08
C ALA A 58 -2.96 -15.38 16.25
N CYS A 59 -3.84 -14.57 16.87
CA CYS A 59 -4.54 -13.48 16.20
C CYS A 59 -3.60 -12.33 15.84
N THR A 60 -2.68 -11.98 16.76
CA THR A 60 -1.68 -10.92 16.50
C THR A 60 -0.66 -11.36 15.45
N ALA A 61 -0.05 -12.54 15.61
CA ALA A 61 0.95 -13.05 14.67
C ALA A 61 0.33 -13.38 13.30
N GLY A 62 -0.88 -13.94 13.30
CA GLY A 62 -1.66 -14.19 12.08
C GLY A 62 -2.02 -12.90 11.36
N GLY A 63 -2.47 -11.86 12.10
CA GLY A 63 -2.74 -10.54 11.54
C GLY A 63 -1.51 -9.91 10.89
N VAL A 64 -0.35 -9.96 11.58
CA VAL A 64 0.93 -9.48 11.01
C VAL A 64 1.33 -10.24 9.76
N ALA A 65 1.21 -11.58 9.76
CA ALA A 65 1.53 -12.39 8.60
C ALA A 65 0.63 -12.04 7.39
N VAL A 66 -0.66 -11.84 7.63
CA VAL A 66 -1.62 -11.43 6.60
C VAL A 66 -1.32 -10.03 6.06
N MET A 67 -0.98 -9.07 6.93
CA MET A 67 -0.55 -7.73 6.52
C MET A 67 0.69 -7.77 5.62
N LEU A 68 1.74 -8.47 6.05
CA LEU A 68 2.98 -8.59 5.26
C LEU A 68 2.72 -9.25 3.90
N TRP A 69 1.88 -10.29 3.88
CA TRP A 69 1.47 -10.95 2.65
C TRP A 69 0.68 -10.02 1.71
N ALA A 70 -0.29 -9.27 2.25
CA ALA A 70 -1.12 -8.34 1.49
C ALA A 70 -0.29 -7.19 0.91
N VAL A 71 0.57 -6.57 1.71
CA VAL A 71 1.47 -5.49 1.25
C VAL A 71 2.39 -5.97 0.14
N ALA A 72 3.01 -7.15 0.28
CA ALA A 72 3.85 -7.71 -0.78
C ALA A 72 3.08 -7.93 -2.09
N ARG A 73 1.81 -8.36 -2.01
CA ARG A 73 0.94 -8.53 -3.18
C ARG A 73 0.55 -7.20 -3.82
N ILE A 74 0.24 -6.17 -3.03
CA ILE A 74 -0.06 -4.82 -3.52
C ILE A 74 1.15 -4.25 -4.26
N LEU A 75 2.34 -4.32 -3.66
CA LEU A 75 3.58 -3.85 -4.28
C LEU A 75 3.87 -4.59 -5.60
N ARG A 76 3.59 -5.90 -5.65
CA ARG A 76 3.75 -6.68 -6.89
C ARG A 76 2.77 -6.26 -7.97
N GLU A 77 1.55 -5.87 -7.62
CA GLU A 77 0.56 -5.37 -8.58
C GLU A 77 0.88 -3.94 -9.05
N LEU A 78 1.37 -3.09 -8.16
CA LEU A 78 1.88 -1.76 -8.49
C LEU A 78 3.12 -1.84 -9.39
N ALA A 79 4.02 -2.79 -9.14
CA ALA A 79 5.20 -3.01 -9.97
C ALA A 79 4.81 -3.35 -11.42
N LYS A 80 3.71 -4.08 -11.65
CA LYS A 80 3.20 -4.33 -13.01
C LYS A 80 2.71 -3.05 -13.70
N GLN A 81 2.18 -2.08 -12.95
CA GLN A 81 1.73 -0.80 -13.48
C GLN A 81 2.88 0.19 -13.70
N SER A 82 4.07 -0.08 -13.16
CA SER A 82 5.20 0.86 -13.16
C SER A 82 5.59 1.41 -14.54
N PRO A 83 5.63 0.63 -15.65
CA PRO A 83 6.04 1.17 -16.94
C PRO A 83 5.02 2.16 -17.51
N GLN A 84 3.73 1.85 -17.35
CA GLN A 84 2.64 2.74 -17.79
C GLN A 84 2.60 4.04 -16.95
N MET A 85 2.93 3.93 -15.66
CA MET A 85 3.03 5.08 -14.77
C MET A 85 4.22 5.99 -15.12
N GLN A 86 5.37 5.42 -15.45
CA GLN A 86 6.54 6.16 -15.93
C GLN A 86 6.22 6.91 -17.22
N ALA A 87 5.61 6.26 -18.21
CA ALA A 87 5.23 6.91 -19.47
C ALA A 87 4.25 8.08 -19.26
N LYS A 88 3.26 7.93 -18.37
CA LYS A 88 2.34 9.03 -18.02
C LYS A 88 3.04 10.17 -17.29
N PHE A 89 4.04 9.84 -16.45
CA PHE A 89 4.82 10.83 -15.71
C PHE A 89 5.76 11.60 -16.65
N ASP A 90 6.46 10.93 -17.55
CA ASP A 90 7.33 11.56 -18.54
C ASP A 90 6.53 12.50 -19.46
N ALA A 91 5.34 12.09 -19.90
CA ALA A 91 4.43 12.94 -20.67
C ALA A 91 3.93 14.16 -19.87
N TYR A 92 3.70 14.00 -18.57
CA TYR A 92 3.34 15.11 -17.67
C TYR A 92 4.51 16.08 -17.49
N ILE A 93 5.74 15.58 -17.30
CA ILE A 93 6.94 16.40 -17.18
C ILE A 93 7.22 17.15 -18.48
N SER A 94 7.12 16.51 -19.65
CA SER A 94 7.31 17.19 -20.93
C SER A 94 6.28 18.30 -21.19
N ALA A 95 5.04 18.13 -20.71
CA ALA A 95 3.98 19.10 -20.93
C ALA A 95 4.01 20.28 -19.95
N ASN A 96 4.41 20.05 -18.69
CA ASN A 96 4.28 21.03 -17.61
C ASN A 96 5.62 21.52 -17.03
N HIS A 97 6.69 20.75 -17.19
CA HIS A 97 8.04 21.03 -16.65
C HIS A 97 9.14 20.63 -17.66
N PRO A 98 9.21 21.32 -18.83
CA PRO A 98 10.15 20.98 -19.89
C PRO A 98 11.63 21.11 -19.45
N ASP A 99 11.90 21.92 -18.43
CA ASP A 99 13.20 22.08 -17.77
C ASP A 99 13.68 20.82 -17.03
N LYS A 100 12.75 19.93 -16.65
CA LYS A 100 13.02 18.72 -15.86
C LYS A 100 12.92 17.43 -16.67
N VAL A 101 12.71 17.52 -17.98
CA VAL A 101 12.74 16.35 -18.86
C VAL A 101 14.13 15.73 -18.77
N ARG A 102 14.20 14.44 -18.42
CA ARG A 102 15.45 13.71 -18.28
C ARG A 102 16.24 13.80 -19.59
N LYS A 103 17.27 14.64 -19.63
CA LYS A 103 18.24 14.65 -20.73
C LYS A 103 18.99 13.31 -20.69
N ALA A 104 19.08 12.64 -21.84
CA ALA A 104 20.00 11.50 -21.98
C ALA A 104 21.41 11.97 -21.60
N PRO A 105 22.25 11.11 -20.99
CA PRO A 105 23.63 11.49 -20.73
C PRO A 105 24.23 11.89 -22.09
N GLU A 106 24.62 13.16 -22.17
CA GLU A 106 25.35 13.71 -23.30
C GLU A 106 26.56 12.80 -23.47
N ASN A 107 26.64 12.11 -24.60
CA ASN A 107 27.76 11.24 -24.90
C ASN A 107 29.02 12.06 -24.68
N GLU A 108 29.86 11.58 -23.76
CA GLU A 108 31.22 12.02 -23.54
C GLU A 108 31.99 11.71 -24.84
N GLN A 109 31.84 12.60 -25.82
CA GLN A 109 32.70 12.72 -26.98
C GLN A 109 33.69 13.82 -26.63
N ASP A 110 34.85 13.41 -26.11
CA ASP A 110 36.15 14.03 -26.37
C ASP A 110 37.26 12.99 -26.14
#